data_AF-A0A060BMJ1-F1
#
_entry.id   AF-A0A060BMJ1-F1
#
_cell.length_a   1.000
_cell.length_b   1.000
_cell.length_c   1.000
_cell.angle_alpha   90.00
_cell.angle_beta   90.00
_cell.angle_gamma   90.00
#
_symmetry.space_group_name_H-M   'P 1'
#
loop_
_entity.id
_entity.type
_entity.pdbx_description
1 polymer ?
#
loop_
_entity_poly.entity_id
_entity_poly.type
_entity_poly.pdbx_seq_one_letter_code
_entity_poly.pdbx_strand_id
1 'polypeptide(L)'
;MFHEIHEDVDGGLRMGCSPDQLRQVLQMLRADGRDFVTVEEALRRLADPDARDFAVISFDDGYRDNRDLALPVLEEFNAPMILFVPTGSGHEDTLCLVALPAPRSSRPATRSSVDASGRAS
;
A
#
# COMPACT_ATOMS: atom_id res chain seq x y z
N MET A 1 -5.26 4.96 -3.82
CA MET A 1 -4.37 5.67 -4.75
C MET A 1 -4.15 7.05 -4.18
N PHE A 2 -2.89 7.49 -4.15
CA PHE A 2 -2.41 8.76 -3.59
C PHE A 2 -1.54 9.48 -4.62
N HIS A 3 -1.32 10.77 -4.45
CA HIS A 3 -0.42 11.56 -5.32
C HIS A 3 0.64 12.24 -4.44
N GLU A 4 0.30 13.35 -3.79
CA GLU A 4 1.19 14.10 -2.89
C GLU A 4 0.91 13.76 -1.41
N ILE A 5 1.97 13.69 -0.61
CA ILE A 5 1.91 13.51 0.85
C ILE A 5 2.61 14.68 1.56
N HIS A 6 1.87 15.57 2.22
CA HIS A 6 2.47 16.76 2.84
C HIS A 6 1.70 17.25 4.08
N GLU A 7 2.39 17.95 4.98
CA GLU A 7 1.81 18.44 6.24
C GLU A 7 0.79 19.56 6.03
N ASP A 8 1.05 20.46 5.08
CA ASP A 8 0.20 21.61 4.79
C ASP A 8 -0.87 21.29 3.74
N VAL A 9 -1.85 20.47 4.15
CA VAL A 9 -2.99 20.06 3.30
C VAL A 9 -3.95 21.21 2.96
N ASP A 10 -3.86 22.34 3.68
CA ASP A 10 -4.71 23.52 3.48
C ASP A 10 -4.06 24.63 2.65
N GLY A 11 -2.72 24.68 2.55
CA GLY A 11 -1.96 25.71 1.83
C GLY A 11 -1.61 25.40 0.38
N GLY A 12 -1.70 24.14 -0.07
CA GLY A 12 -1.58 23.75 -1.49
C GLY A 12 -2.87 24.01 -2.29
N LEU A 13 -2.96 23.49 -3.52
CA LEU A 13 -4.22 23.46 -4.32
C LEU A 13 -5.37 22.65 -3.65
N ARG A 14 -5.26 22.35 -2.35
CA ARG A 14 -6.12 21.48 -1.53
C ARG A 14 -6.17 20.03 -2.03
N MET A 15 -5.15 19.64 -2.79
CA MET A 15 -4.94 18.30 -3.29
C MET A 15 -3.83 17.67 -2.45
N GLY A 16 -3.97 16.40 -2.06
CA GLY A 16 -2.96 15.68 -1.27
C GLY A 16 -3.50 15.11 0.04
N CYS A 17 -2.61 14.44 0.79
CA CYS A 17 -2.93 13.75 2.02
C CYS A 17 -1.80 13.94 3.03
N SER A 18 -2.09 14.23 4.30
CA SER A 18 -1.04 14.30 5.32
C SER A 18 -0.54 12.90 5.71
N PRO A 19 0.67 12.77 6.29
CA PRO A 19 1.13 11.50 6.85
C PRO A 19 0.16 10.92 7.89
N ASP A 20 -0.49 11.77 8.69
CA ASP A 20 -1.49 11.37 9.68
C ASP A 20 -2.75 10.81 9.02
N GLN A 21 -3.23 11.45 7.95
CA GLN A 21 -4.36 10.95 7.17
C GLN A 21 -4.03 9.62 6.49
N LEU A 22 -2.82 9.47 5.95
CA LEU A 22 -2.36 8.19 5.39
C LEU A 22 -2.37 7.10 6.47
N ARG A 23 -1.82 7.37 7.68
CA ARG A 23 -1.88 6.43 8.81
C ARG A 23 -3.32 6.03 9.15
N GLN A 24 -4.25 6.99 9.19
CA GLN A 24 -5.65 6.71 9.47
C GLN A 24 -6.28 5.79 8.42
N VAL A 25 -5.99 6.02 7.13
CA VAL A 25 -6.47 5.14 6.05
C VAL A 25 -5.92 3.73 6.21
N LEU A 26 -4.62 3.58 6.48
CA LEU A 26 -4.02 2.26 6.69
C LEU A 26 -4.57 1.54 7.93
N GLN A 27 -4.80 2.28 9.02
CA GLN A 27 -5.44 1.72 10.22
C GLN A 27 -6.85 1.22 9.93
N MET A 28 -7.65 2.01 9.21
CA MET A 28 -9.01 1.64 8.82
C MET A 28 -9.01 0.38 7.95
N LEU A 29 -8.20 0.34 6.88
CA LEU A 29 -8.13 -0.83 6.00
C LEU A 29 -7.72 -2.11 6.75
N ARG A 30 -6.78 -2.00 7.69
CA ARG A 30 -6.38 -3.12 8.55
C ARG A 30 -7.50 -3.54 9.51
N ALA A 31 -8.21 -2.58 10.09
CA ALA A 31 -9.35 -2.86 10.97
C ALA A 31 -10.49 -3.57 10.22
N ASP A 32 -10.67 -3.24 8.93
CA ASP A 32 -11.58 -3.93 8.01
C ASP A 32 -11.09 -5.33 7.60
N GLY A 33 -9.94 -5.78 8.09
CA GLY A 33 -9.41 -7.12 7.85
C GLY A 33 -8.68 -7.30 6.52
N ARG A 34 -8.32 -6.20 5.83
CA ARG A 34 -7.61 -6.25 4.55
C ARG A 34 -6.10 -6.44 4.75
N ASP A 35 -5.52 -7.38 4.00
CA ASP A 35 -4.07 -7.52 3.91
C ASP A 35 -3.48 -6.48 2.94
N PHE A 36 -2.31 -5.92 3.25
CA PHE A 36 -1.56 -5.10 2.30
C PHE A 36 -0.64 -5.98 1.46
N VAL A 37 -0.79 -5.92 0.13
CA VAL A 37 -0.16 -6.89 -0.78
C VAL A 37 0.53 -6.22 -1.95
N THR A 38 1.48 -6.92 -2.57
CA THR A 38 2.10 -6.50 -3.84
C THR A 38 1.13 -6.73 -5.01
N VAL A 39 1.44 -6.17 -6.19
CA VAL A 39 0.65 -6.41 -7.41
C VAL A 39 0.59 -7.90 -7.75
N GLU A 40 1.71 -8.61 -7.62
CA GLU A 40 1.77 -10.04 -7.96
C GLU A 40 0.86 -10.88 -7.07
N GLU A 41 0.78 -10.55 -5.78
CA GLU A 41 -0.14 -11.22 -4.85
C GLU A 41 -1.59 -10.82 -5.08
N ALA A 42 -1.86 -9.54 -5.38
CA ALA A 42 -3.20 -9.10 -5.77
C ALA A 42 -3.70 -9.85 -7.00
N LEU A 43 -2.87 -10.00 -8.04
CA LEU A 43 -3.22 -10.75 -9.25
C LEU A 43 -3.51 -12.23 -8.96
N ARG A 44 -2.73 -12.86 -8.06
CA ARG A 44 -3.01 -14.24 -7.61
C ARG A 44 -4.35 -14.34 -6.89
N ARG A 45 -4.63 -13.44 -5.94
CA ARG A 45 -5.88 -13.44 -5.16
C ARG A 45 -7.11 -13.10 -5.99
N LEU A 46 -7.00 -12.25 -7.00
CA LEU A 46 -8.11 -11.96 -7.91
C LEU A 46 -8.55 -13.19 -8.72
N ALA A 47 -7.66 -14.15 -8.93
CA ALA A 47 -7.97 -15.40 -9.62
C ALA A 47 -8.55 -16.48 -8.69
N ASP A 48 -8.51 -16.27 -7.37
CA ASP A 48 -8.97 -17.21 -6.36
C ASP A 48 -10.26 -16.67 -5.68
N PRO A 49 -11.42 -17.31 -5.91
CA PRO A 49 -12.70 -16.82 -5.38
C PRO A 49 -12.80 -16.91 -3.85
N ASP A 50 -11.95 -17.70 -3.20
CA ASP A 50 -11.93 -17.87 -1.73
C ASP A 50 -10.83 -17.01 -1.07
N ALA A 51 -10.12 -16.19 -1.84
CA ALA A 51 -9.06 -15.35 -1.31
C ALA A 51 -9.58 -14.30 -0.33
N ARG A 52 -8.79 -14.04 0.71
CA ARG A 52 -9.10 -12.97 1.69
C ARG A 52 -8.95 -11.59 1.05
N ASP A 53 -9.83 -10.68 1.46
CA ASP A 53 -9.79 -9.27 1.08
C ASP A 53 -8.40 -8.66 1.30
N PHE A 54 -8.01 -7.81 0.37
CA PHE A 54 -6.72 -7.15 0.38
C PHE A 54 -6.85 -5.70 -0.10
N ALA A 55 -5.76 -4.95 0.08
CA ALA A 55 -5.59 -3.63 -0.47
C ALA A 55 -4.19 -3.51 -1.09
N VAL A 56 -4.14 -2.82 -2.21
CA VAL A 56 -2.91 -2.44 -2.91
C VAL A 56 -2.74 -0.94 -2.74
N ILE A 57 -1.56 -0.51 -2.27
CA ILE A 57 -1.28 0.90 -2.02
C ILE A 57 -0.43 1.45 -3.16
N SER A 58 -1.02 2.38 -3.93
CA SER A 58 -0.37 3.02 -5.08
C SER A 58 -0.25 4.53 -4.92
N PHE A 59 0.84 5.04 -5.49
CA PHE A 59 1.17 6.46 -5.61
C PHE A 59 1.48 6.77 -7.08
N ASP A 60 0.99 7.90 -7.56
CA ASP A 60 1.19 8.36 -8.92
C ASP A 60 2.13 9.58 -8.96
N ASP A 61 2.55 9.99 -10.15
CA ASP A 61 3.39 11.16 -10.46
C ASP A 61 4.85 11.15 -9.97
N GLY A 62 5.23 10.27 -9.04
CA GLY A 62 6.62 10.16 -8.60
C GLY A 62 7.09 11.32 -7.74
N TYR A 63 6.19 11.95 -6.98
CA TYR A 63 6.55 13.06 -6.09
C TYR A 63 7.59 12.62 -5.05
N ARG A 64 8.52 13.54 -4.75
CA ARG A 64 9.59 13.30 -3.77
C ARG A 64 9.04 12.94 -2.40
N ASP A 65 7.92 13.54 -2.03
CA ASP A 65 7.26 13.32 -0.75
C ASP A 65 6.75 11.87 -0.56
N ASN A 66 6.55 11.11 -1.64
CA ASN A 66 6.21 9.70 -1.56
C ASN A 66 7.33 8.91 -0.88
N ARG A 67 8.59 9.27 -1.15
CA ARG A 67 9.75 8.69 -0.48
C ARG A 67 9.94 9.27 0.91
N ASP A 68 9.88 10.59 1.03
CA ASP A 68 10.34 11.27 2.25
C ASP A 68 9.29 11.23 3.38
N LEU A 69 8.00 11.15 3.04
CA LEU A 69 6.88 11.22 3.98
C LEU A 69 5.96 9.98 3.94
N ALA A 70 5.67 9.44 2.76
CA ALA A 70 4.77 8.27 2.66
C ALA A 70 5.46 6.95 3.03
N LEU A 71 6.66 6.70 2.51
CA LEU A 71 7.37 5.44 2.73
C LEU A 71 7.59 5.11 4.22
N PRO A 72 8.04 6.04 5.09
CA PRO A 72 8.18 5.75 6.53
C PRO A 72 6.86 5.31 7.17
N VAL A 73 5.74 5.94 6.77
CA VAL A 73 4.40 5.54 7.23
C VAL A 73 4.06 4.13 6.75
N LEU A 74 4.31 3.79 5.49
CA LEU A 74 4.01 2.44 4.97
C LEU A 74 4.85 1.36 5.65
N GLU A 75 6.10 1.67 6.02
CA GLU A 75 6.99 0.77 6.76
C GLU A 75 6.43 0.43 8.15
N GLU A 76 5.82 1.39 8.87
CA GLU A 76 5.13 1.12 10.15
C GLU A 76 4.04 0.04 10.01
N PHE A 77 3.44 -0.05 8.81
CA PHE A 77 2.36 -0.99 8.52
C PHE A 77 2.85 -2.24 7.76
N ASN A 78 4.14 -2.37 7.42
CA ASN A 78 4.62 -3.41 6.49
C ASN A 78 3.79 -3.43 5.18
N ALA A 79 3.36 -2.26 4.71
CA ALA A 79 2.53 -2.13 3.52
C ALA A 79 3.43 -1.94 2.28
N PRO A 80 3.36 -2.84 1.27
CA PRO A 80 4.11 -2.64 0.03
C PRO A 80 3.65 -1.37 -0.69
N MET A 81 4.62 -0.64 -1.23
CA MET A 81 4.37 0.56 -2.01
C MET A 81 4.53 0.26 -3.50
N ILE A 82 3.59 0.77 -4.29
CA ILE A 82 3.71 0.91 -5.72
C ILE A 82 3.82 2.39 -6.06
N LEU A 83 4.85 2.76 -6.82
CA LEU A 83 5.01 4.10 -7.36
C LEU A 83 5.00 4.07 -8.88
N PHE A 84 4.10 4.84 -9.47
CA PHE A 84 3.97 5.03 -10.90
C PHE A 84 4.64 6.35 -11.29
N VAL A 85 5.80 6.27 -11.95
CA VAL A 85 6.63 7.44 -12.29
C VAL A 85 6.47 7.78 -13.77
N PRO A 86 6.01 8.99 -14.13
CA PRO A 86 6.05 9.48 -15.50
C PRO A 86 7.51 9.57 -15.98
N THR A 87 7.84 8.93 -17.11
CA THR A 87 9.22 8.91 -17.63
C THR A 87 9.44 9.77 -18.87
N GLY A 88 8.39 10.41 -19.39
CA GLY A 88 8.42 11.22 -20.61
C GLY A 88 8.07 12.69 -20.38
N SER A 89 8.77 13.57 -21.08
CA SER A 89 8.38 14.97 -21.27
C SER A 89 7.73 15.13 -22.64
N GLY A 90 6.49 14.65 -22.79
CA GLY A 90 5.66 14.81 -23.98
C GLY A 90 5.75 13.68 -25.02
N HIS A 91 4.59 13.13 -25.35
CA HIS A 91 4.24 12.24 -26.48
C HIS A 91 4.33 10.73 -26.32
N GLU A 92 4.98 10.16 -25.31
CA GLU A 92 4.84 8.74 -24.98
C GLU A 92 4.88 8.59 -23.45
N ASP A 93 3.72 8.61 -22.80
CA ASP A 93 3.60 8.49 -21.34
C ASP A 93 3.92 7.05 -20.92
N THR A 94 5.21 6.72 -20.88
CA THR A 94 5.66 5.45 -20.32
C THR A 94 5.67 5.57 -18.80
N LEU A 95 4.81 4.80 -18.15
CA LEU A 95 4.70 4.74 -16.70
C LEU A 95 5.66 3.66 -16.18
N CYS A 96 6.63 4.04 -15.35
CA CYS A 96 7.51 3.08 -14.71
C CYS A 96 6.91 2.64 -13.37
N LEU A 97 6.77 1.33 -13.16
CA LEU A 97 6.34 0.73 -11.91
C LEU A 97 7.57 0.51 -11.01
N VAL A 98 7.65 1.23 -9.90
CA VAL A 98 8.65 0.97 -8.86
C VAL A 98 7.94 0.31 -7.68
N ALA A 99 8.22 -0.98 -7.48
CA ALA A 99 7.79 -1.69 -6.28
C ALA A 99 8.91 -1.60 -5.23
N LEU A 100 8.63 -0.94 -4.10
CA LEU A 100 9.53 -0.96 -2.96
C LEU A 100 9.13 -2.13 -2.06
N PRO A 101 10.02 -3.12 -1.83
CA PRO A 101 9.69 -4.24 -0.97
C PRO A 101 9.43 -3.73 0.44
N ALA A 102 8.35 -4.21 1.07
CA ALA A 102 8.18 -4.00 2.51
C ALA A 102 9.42 -4.57 3.23
N PRO A 103 9.97 -3.88 4.25
CA PRO A 103 11.06 -4.42 5.04
C PRO A 103 10.66 -5.80 5.59
N ARG A 104 11.61 -6.74 5.61
CA ARG A 104 11.36 -8.09 6.12
C ARG A 104 10.91 -8.00 7.58
N SER A 105 9.62 -8.19 7.82
CA SER A 105 9.06 -8.41 9.15
C SER A 105 9.81 -9.55 9.83
N SER A 106 10.34 -9.31 11.04
CA SER A 106 10.90 -10.34 11.93
C SER A 106 9.82 -11.21 12.58
N ARG A 107 8.54 -10.95 12.30
CA ARG A 107 7.41 -11.63 12.93
C ARG A 107 7.14 -12.94 12.18
N PRO A 108 7.24 -14.11 12.84
CA PRO A 108 6.89 -15.37 12.21
C PRO A 108 5.42 -15.32 11.79
N ALA A 109 5.14 -15.77 10.57
CA ALA A 109 3.77 -16.02 10.13
C ALA A 109 3.13 -16.96 11.16
N THR A 110 2.17 -16.44 11.92
CA THR A 110 1.31 -17.29 12.74
C THR A 110 0.49 -18.14 11.78
N ARG A 111 0.96 -19.36 11.53
CA ARG A 111 0.14 -20.40 10.92
C ARG A 111 -0.93 -20.76 11.95
N SER A 112 -2.12 -20.22 11.76
CA SER A 112 -3.32 -20.86 12.31
C SER A 112 -3.60 -22.08 11.43
N SER A 113 -3.17 -23.27 11.87
CA SER A 113 -3.68 -24.52 11.31
C SER A 113 -5.07 -24.74 11.88
N VAL A 114 -6.08 -24.71 11.02
CA VAL A 114 -7.40 -25.24 11.35
C VAL A 114 -7.36 -26.72 11.00
N ASP A 115 -7.58 -27.61 11.97
CA ASP A 115 -7.79 -29.02 11.66
C ASP A 115 -9.18 -29.21 11.01
N ALA A 116 -9.38 -30.34 10.34
CA ALA A 116 -10.63 -30.65 9.63
C ALA A 116 -11.86 -30.83 10.54
N SER A 117 -11.81 -30.45 11.82
CA SER A 117 -12.91 -30.58 12.79
C SER A 117 -13.48 -29.25 13.29
N GLY A 118 -12.90 -28.10 12.93
CA GLY A 118 -13.54 -26.78 13.08
C GLY A 118 -13.81 -26.32 14.52
N ARG A 119 -12.94 -26.66 15.50
CA ARG A 119 -12.99 -26.06 16.84
C ARG A 119 -11.68 -25.36 17.21
N ALA A 120 -11.80 -24.12 17.68
CA ALA A 120 -10.68 -23.32 18.17
C ALA A 120 -10.21 -23.80 19.56
N SER A 121 -8.90 -23.74 19.80
CA SER A 121 -8.28 -23.72 21.13
C SER A 121 -7.27 -22.58 21.19
#